data_AF-A0A366AZS6-F1
#
_entry.id   AF-A0A366AZS6-F1
#
_cell.length_a   1.000
_cell.length_b   1.000
_cell.length_c   1.000
_cell.angle_alpha   90.00
_cell.angle_beta   90.00
_cell.angle_gamma   90.00
#
_symmetry.space_group_name_H-M   'P 1'
#
loop_
_entity.id
_entity.type
_entity.pdbx_description
1 polymer ?
#
loop_
_entity_poly.entity_id
_entity_poly.type
_entity_poly.pdbx_seq_one_letter_code
_entity_poly.pdbx_strand_id
1 'polypeptide(L)' 'MVRKIKIVFTPHVIDFLDDLVRLLYKKEYFSYEENAKRYVDKIVGFIILEINSLPHKPTLQKLRYLG' A
#
# COMPACT_ATOMS: atom_id res chain seq x y z
N MET A 1 -15.99 12.21 -19.41
CA MET A 1 -16.24 12.49 -17.98
C MET A 1 -15.40 11.52 -17.15
N VAL A 2 -14.44 12.00 -16.36
CA VAL A 2 -13.61 11.12 -15.49
C VAL A 2 -14.38 10.86 -14.20
N ARG A 3 -14.62 9.60 -13.86
CA ARG A 3 -15.38 9.21 -12.66
C ARG A 3 -14.56 9.57 -11.42
N LYS A 4 -15.01 10.53 -10.61
CA LYS A 4 -14.33 10.92 -9.38
C LYS A 4 -14.59 9.85 -8.32
N ILE A 5 -13.65 8.94 -8.14
CA ILE A 5 -13.75 7.86 -7.15
C ILE A 5 -13.24 8.39 -5.82
N LYS A 6 -14.07 8.25 -4.79
CA LYS A 6 -13.73 8.61 -3.40
C LYS A 6 -13.21 7.37 -2.71
N ILE A 7 -11.96 7.42 -2.25
CA ILE A 7 -11.34 6.35 -1.48
C ILE A 7 -11.49 6.68 0.00
N VAL A 8 -11.87 5.66 0.77
CA VAL A 8 -12.04 5.76 2.22
C VAL A 8 -11.36 4.56 2.85
N PHE A 9 -10.51 4.82 3.85
CA PHE A 9 -9.87 3.79 4.64
C PHE A 9 -10.73 3.46 5.86
N THR A 10 -10.83 2.18 6.20
CA THR A 10 -11.40 1.77 7.48
C THR A 10 -10.40 2.04 8.61
N PRO A 11 -10.85 2.21 9.87
CA PRO A 11 -9.94 2.41 11.00
C PRO A 11 -8.85 1.33 11.08
N HIS A 12 -9.24 0.06 10.89
CA HIS A 12 -8.30 -1.06 10.88
C HIS A 12 -7.18 -0.93 9.84
N VAL A 13 -7.47 -0.38 8.66
CA VAL A 13 -6.45 -0.15 7.62
C VAL A 13 -5.51 0.98 8.02
N ILE A 14 -6.03 2.02 8.67
CA ILE A 14 -5.20 3.12 9.19
C ILE A 14 -4.25 2.59 10.26
N ASP A 15 -4.76 1.81 11.22
CA ASP A 15 -3.95 1.19 12.28
C ASP A 15 -2.88 0.27 11.70
N PHE A 16 -3.24 -0.55 10.70
CA PHE A 16 -2.30 -1.40 10.00
C PHE A 16 -1.17 -0.61 9.32
N LEU A 17 -1.49 0.52 8.66
CA LEU A 17 -0.49 1.34 8.00
C LEU A 17 0.48 1.99 9.00
N ASP A 18 0.01 2.39 10.19
CA ASP A 18 0.88 2.89 11.26
C ASP A 18 1.79 1.77 11.81
N ASP A 19 1.21 0.60 12.10
CA ASP A 19 1.96 -0.57 12.55
C ASP A 19 2.97 -1.05 11.50
N LEU A 20 2.67 -0.90 10.22
CA LEU A 20 3.57 -1.25 9.13
C LEU A 20 4.85 -0.40 9.17
N VAL A 21 4.76 0.90 9.47
CA VAL A 21 5.95 1.76 9.63
C VAL A 21 6.85 1.21 10.73
N ARG A 22 6.26 0.89 11.89
CA ARG A 22 6.98 0.32 13.05
C ARG A 22 7.59 -1.04 12.73
N LEU A 23 6.84 -1.90 12.03
CA LEU A 23 7.29 -3.23 11.63
C LEU A 23 8.50 -3.14 10.69
N LEU A 24 8.42 -2.28 9.67
CA LEU A 24 9.49 -2.10 8.69
C LEU A 24 10.78 -1.58 9.34
N TYR A 25 10.65 -0.65 10.27
CA TYR A 25 11.78 -0.16 11.05
C TYR A 25 12.35 -1.24 11.97
N LYS A 26 11.51 -1.92 12.77
CA LYS A 26 11.95 -2.99 13.69
C LYS A 26 12.61 -4.17 12.98
N LYS A 27 12.23 -4.42 11.74
CA LYS A 27 12.79 -5.48 10.89
C LYS A 27 14.03 -5.02 10.11
N GLU A 28 14.52 -3.81 10.36
CA GLU A 28 15.73 -3.25 9.74
C GLU A 28 15.66 -3.17 8.20
N TYR A 29 14.46 -3.12 7.62
CA TYR A 29 14.29 -2.83 6.19
C TYR A 29 14.73 -1.39 5.87
N PHE A 30 14.66 -0.50 6.85
CA PHE A 30 15.13 0.88 6.76
C PHE A 30 15.95 1.23 7.99
N SER A 31 17.12 1.86 7.78
CA SER A 31 17.99 2.31 8.87
C SER A 31 17.42 3.50 9.66
N TYR A 32 16.43 4.19 9.12
CA TYR A 32 15.77 5.34 9.73
C TYR A 32 14.26 5.18 9.64
N GLU A 33 13.56 5.43 10.74
CA GLU A 33 12.09 5.38 10.82
C GLU A 33 11.43 6.31 9.78
N GLU A 34 12.02 7.49 9.53
CA GLU A 34 11.53 8.43 8.52
C GLU A 34 11.48 7.79 7.12
N ASN A 35 12.43 6.92 6.77
CA ASN A 35 12.43 6.24 5.48
C ASN A 35 11.33 5.17 5.40
N ALA A 36 11.05 4.47 6.50
CA ALA A 36 9.92 3.55 6.59
C ALA A 36 8.59 4.30 6.45
N LYS A 37 8.45 5.46 7.09
CA LYS A 37 7.28 6.33 6.96
C LYS A 37 7.11 6.81 5.52
N ARG A 38 8.17 7.33 4.89
CA ARG A 38 8.14 7.75 3.47
C ARG A 38 7.76 6.63 2.52
N TYR A 39 8.13 5.39 2.84
CA TYR A 39 7.73 4.23 2.04
C TYR A 39 6.22 3.96 2.17
N VAL A 40 5.68 3.95 3.39
CA VAL A 40 4.25 3.78 3.62
C VAL A 40 3.43 4.93 3.03
N ASP A 41 3.91 6.17 3.13
CA ASP A 41 3.27 7.34 2.50
C ASP A 41 3.15 7.17 0.97
N LYS A 42 4.15 6.54 0.31
CA LYS A 42 4.07 6.22 -1.12
C LYS A 42 3.02 5.15 -1.41
N ILE A 43 2.84 4.16 -0.53
CA ILE A 43 1.76 3.16 -0.66
C ILE A 43 0.40 3.86 -0.57
N VAL A 44 0.20 4.73 0.43
CA VAL A 44 -1.03 5.49 0.60
C VAL A 44 -1.29 6.39 -0.61
N GLY A 45 -0.28 7.11 -1.08
CA GLY A 45 -0.35 7.94 -2.27
C GLY A 45 -0.74 7.13 -3.52
N PHE A 46 -0.14 5.96 -3.71
CA PHE A 46 -0.51 5.04 -4.80
C PHE A 46 -1.96 4.59 -4.70
N ILE A 47 -2.44 4.22 -3.51
CA ILE A 47 -3.84 3.82 -3.33
C ILE A 47 -4.75 4.99 -3.71
N ILE A 48 -4.50 6.19 -3.20
CA ILE A 48 -5.37 7.35 -3.41
C ILE A 48 -5.39 7.80 -4.88
N LEU A 49 -4.23 7.82 -5.53
CA LEU A 49 -4.05 8.46 -6.83
C LEU A 49 -4.18 7.47 -8.00
N GLU A 50 -3.69 6.25 -7.84
CA GLU A 50 -3.43 5.34 -8.97
C GLU A 50 -4.33 4.10 -8.98
N ILE A 51 -4.92 3.69 -7.85
CA ILE A 51 -5.62 2.38 -7.75
C ILE A 51 -6.80 2.26 -8.74
N ASN A 52 -7.43 3.38 -9.07
CA ASN A 52 -8.56 3.43 -9.99
C ASN A 52 -8.13 3.54 -11.46
N SER A 53 -6.91 3.99 -11.71
CA SER A 53 -6.35 4.21 -13.04
C SER A 53 -5.68 2.95 -13.59
N LEU A 54 -5.35 2.00 -12.72
CA LEU A 54 -4.75 0.75 -13.14
C LEU A 54 -5.82 -0.21 -13.67
N PRO A 55 -5.66 -0.76 -14.90
CA PRO A 55 -6.45 -1.91 -15.29
C PRO A 55 -6.15 -3.01 -14.27
N HIS A 56 -7.19 -3.65 -13.72
CA HIS A 56 -7.01 -4.83 -12.86
C HIS A 56 -6.03 -5.78 -13.57
N LYS A 57 -4.79 -5.86 -13.10
CA LYS A 57 -3.82 -6.80 -13.67
C LYS A 57 -4.34 -8.17 -13.27
N PRO A 58 -4.84 -9.01 -14.21
CA PRO A 58 -5.18 -10.37 -13.84
C PRO A 58 -3.91 -10.99 -13.28
N THR A 59 -3.99 -11.51 -12.06
CA THR A 59 -2.89 -12.29 -11.48
C THR A 59 -2.44 -13.28 -12.55
N LEU A 60 -1.15 -13.23 -12.92
CA LEU A 60 -0.61 -14.16 -13.91
C LEU A 60 -0.95 -15.57 -13.46
N GLN A 61 -1.75 -16.31 -14.24
CA GLN A 61 -2.22 -17.66 -13.87
C GLN A 61 -1.07 -18.59 -13.45
N LYS A 62 0.16 -18.32 -13.93
CA LYS A 62 1.39 -19.02 -13.59
C LYS A 62 1.78 -18.99 -12.11
N LEU A 63 1.30 -18.02 -11.33
CA LEU A 63 1.57 -17.91 -9.89
C LEU A 63 0.49 -18.58 -9.01
N ARG A 64 -0.54 -19.19 -9.62
CA ARG A 64 -1.65 -19.82 -8.88
C ARG A 64 -1.26 -21.11 -8.14
N TYR A 65 -0.12 -21.72 -8.50
CA TYR A 65 0.28 -23.06 -8.03
C TYR A 65 1.59 -23.09 -7.23
N LEU A 66 2.09 -21.95 -6.77
CA LEU A 66 3.32 -21.86 -5.96
C LEU A 66 3.02 -21.58 -4.48
N GLY A 67 1.81 -21.93 -4.03
CA GLY A 67 1.40 -21.91 -2.63
C GLY A 67 1.77 -23.20 -1.90
#